data_AF-A0A2G2LWG1-F1
#
_entry.id   AF-A0A2G2LWG1-F1
#
_cell.length_a   1.000
_cell.length_b   1.000
_cell.length_c   1.000
_cell.angle_alpha   90.00
_cell.angle_beta   90.00
_cell.angle_gamma   90.00
#
_symmetry.space_group_name_H-M   'P 1'
#
loop_
_entity.id
_entity.type
_entity.pdbx_description
1 polymer ?
#
loop_
_entity_poly.entity_id
_entity_poly.type
_entity_poly.pdbx_seq_one_letter_code
_entity_poly.pdbx_strand_id
1 'polypeptide(L)' 'MRIQELSVSERIVLAEKLWDSVVDEDASIELSETQTVELDRRLQAFLDDQDIGSSWSEVKGRITSKV' A
#
# COMPACT_ATOMS: atom_id res chain seq x y z
N MET A 1 -3.52 3.63 -29.05
CA MET A 1 -4.61 3.25 -28.13
C MET A 1 -4.84 4.43 -27.19
N ARG A 2 -6.05 4.99 -27.09
CA ARG A 2 -6.32 6.11 -26.17
C ARG A 2 -6.89 5.56 -24.86
N ILE A 3 -6.26 5.88 -23.73
CA ILE A 3 -6.67 5.41 -22.40
C ILE A 3 -8.11 5.82 -22.05
N GLN A 4 -8.61 6.91 -22.64
CA GLN A 4 -9.96 7.41 -22.42
C GLN A 4 -11.07 6.55 -23.06
N GLU A 5 -10.71 5.67 -23.99
CA GLU A 5 -11.65 4.75 -24.65
C GLU A 5 -11.88 3.47 -23.82
N LEU A 6 -11.12 3.27 -22.75
CA LEU A 6 -11.25 2.14 -21.83
C LEU A 6 -12.40 2.34 -20.84
N SER A 7 -13.09 1.25 -20.50
CA SER A 7 -14.00 1.21 -19.35
C SER A 7 -13.25 1.41 -18.04
N VAL A 8 -13.98 1.70 -16.95
CA VAL A 8 -13.39 1.85 -15.60
C VAL A 8 -12.59 0.60 -15.20
N SER A 9 -13.16 -0.59 -15.42
CA SER A 9 -12.52 -1.86 -15.07
C SER A 9 -11.23 -2.09 -15.87
N GLU A 10 -11.22 -1.78 -17.17
CA GLU A 10 -10.02 -1.90 -17.99
C GLU A 10 -8.93 -0.90 -17.58
N ARG A 11 -9.31 0.30 -17.15
CA ARG A 11 -8.35 1.27 -16.59
C ARG A 11 -7.78 0.82 -15.25
N ILE A 12 -8.57 0.16 -14.40
CA ILE A 12 -8.09 -0.42 -13.14
C ILE A 12 -7.06 -1.51 -13.44
N VAL A 13 -7.39 -2.45 -14.32
CA VAL A 13 -6.45 -3.54 -14.71
C VAL A 13 -5.20 -2.98 -15.39
N LEU A 14 -5.33 -1.93 -16.20
CA LEU A 14 -4.17 -1.28 -16.81
C LEU A 14 -3.30 -0.59 -15.75
N ALA A 15 -3.90 0.08 -14.78
CA ALA A 15 -3.17 0.72 -13.69
C ALA A 15 -2.42 -0.31 -12.83
N GLU A 16 -3.05 -1.44 -12.51
CA GLU A 16 -2.42 -2.58 -11.83
C GLU A 16 -1.21 -3.10 -12.63
N LYS A 17 -1.39 -3.41 -13.92
CA LYS A 17 -0.29 -3.90 -14.77
C LYS A 17 0.86 -2.91 -14.93
N LEU A 18 0.54 -1.62 -15.02
CA LEU A 18 1.56 -0.56 -15.06
C LEU A 18 2.30 -0.48 -13.72
N TRP A 19 1.61 -0.66 -12.61
CA TRP A 19 2.23 -0.69 -11.29
C TRP A 19 3.12 -1.92 -11.11
N ASP A 20 2.67 -3.10 -11.52
CA ASP A 20 3.48 -4.33 -11.51
C ASP A 20 4.74 -4.18 -12.36
N SER A 21 4.64 -3.54 -13.53
CA SER A 21 5.83 -3.30 -14.38
C SER A 21 6.89 -2.40 -13.73
N VAL A 22 6.52 -1.53 -12.79
CA VAL A 22 7.47 -0.71 -12.03
C VAL A 22 8.24 -1.55 -11.00
N VAL A 23 7.60 -2.60 -10.46
CA VAL A 23 8.24 -3.55 -9.53
C VAL A 23 9.22 -4.47 -10.27
N ASP A 24 8.86 -4.88 -11.49
CA ASP A 24 9.66 -5.78 -12.33
C ASP A 24 10.93 -5.12 -12.92
N GLU A 25 10.98 -3.78 -13.03
CA GLU A 25 12.09 -3.01 -13.62
C GLU A 25 13.25 -2.66 -12.64
N ASP A 26 13.50 -3.47 -11.62
CA ASP A 26 14.58 -3.26 -10.63
C ASP A 26 14.39 -2.05 -9.71
N ALA A 27 13.64 -2.24 -8.64
CA ALA A 27 13.87 -1.52 -7.40
C ALA A 27 13.79 -2.49 -6.22
N SER A 28 14.82 -3.33 -6.05
CA SER A 28 15.11 -3.86 -4.72
C SER A 28 15.32 -2.65 -3.81
N ILE A 29 14.30 -2.29 -3.05
CA ILE A 29 14.41 -1.25 -2.03
C ILE A 29 15.30 -1.84 -0.96
N GLU A 30 16.60 -1.55 -1.03
CA GLU A 30 17.55 -1.96 0.01
C GLU A 30 17.11 -1.35 1.34
N LEU A 31 16.73 -2.22 2.26
CA LEU A 31 16.44 -1.82 3.62
C LEU A 31 17.76 -1.68 4.36
N SER A 32 17.96 -0.54 5.01
CA SER A 32 19.00 -0.41 6.02
C SER A 32 18.72 -1.37 7.18
N GLU A 33 19.76 -1.77 7.90
CA GLU A 33 19.64 -2.64 9.08
C GLU A 33 18.61 -2.11 10.09
N THR A 34 18.61 -0.79 10.34
CA THR A 34 17.64 -0.14 11.23
C THR A 34 16.20 -0.29 10.74
N GLN A 35 15.96 -0.22 9.43
CA GLN A 35 14.62 -0.42 8.86
C GLN A 35 14.18 -1.88 9.00
N THR A 36 15.06 -2.83 8.73
CA THR A 36 14.78 -4.26 8.92
C THR A 36 14.43 -4.57 10.37
N VAL A 37 15.22 -4.08 11.34
CA VAL A 37 14.95 -4.26 12.77
C VAL A 37 13.60 -3.68 13.18
N GLU A 38 13.24 -2.49 12.67
CA GLU A 38 11.94 -1.89 12.99
C GLU A 38 10.78 -2.65 12.37
N LEU A 39 10.93 -3.18 11.16
CA LEU A 39 9.91 -4.02 10.52
C LEU A 39 9.70 -5.31 11.30
N ASP A 40 10.77 -5.99 11.71
CA ASP A 40 10.71 -7.20 12.52
C ASP A 40 10.03 -6.92 13.87
N ARG A 41 10.37 -5.81 14.52
CA ARG A 41 9.76 -5.38 15.79
C ARG A 41 8.24 -5.15 15.64
N ARG A 42 7.81 -4.48 14.56
CA ARG A 42 6.38 -4.23 14.29
C ARG A 42 5.64 -5.51 13.95
N LEU A 43 6.27 -6.40 13.19
CA LEU A 43 5.68 -7.68 12.83
C LEU A 43 5.43 -8.54 14.08
N GLN A 44 6.40 -8.62 14.99
CA GLN A 44 6.22 -9.34 16.25
C GLN A 44 5.11 -8.74 17.12
N ALA A 45 5.08 -7.41 17.25
CA ALA A 45 4.00 -6.74 17.99
C ALA A 45 2.62 -7.09 17.43
N PHE A 46 2.46 -7.07 16.11
CA PHE A 46 1.22 -7.46 15.44
C PHE A 46 0.87 -8.94 15.65
N LEU A 47 1.85 -9.84 15.64
CA LEU A 47 1.60 -11.27 15.90
C LEU A 47 1.15 -11.51 17.34
N ASP A 48 1.64 -10.72 18.29
CA ASP A 48 1.29 -10.81 19.71
C ASP A 48 -0.12 -10.26 19.99
N ASP A 49 -0.44 -9.07 19.46
CA ASP A 49 -1.70 -8.37 19.78
C ASP A 49 -2.82 -8.59 18.76
N GLN A 50 -2.50 -9.02 17.54
CA GLN A 50 -3.41 -9.10 16.39
C GLN A 50 -4.23 -7.83 16.17
N ASP A 51 -3.67 -6.66 16.54
CA ASP A 51 -4.32 -5.38 16.32
C ASP A 51 -4.26 -5.00 14.84
N ILE A 52 -5.35 -5.31 14.14
CA ILE A 52 -5.54 -4.97 12.73
C ILE A 52 -5.69 -3.46 12.49
N GLY A 53 -5.72 -2.65 13.54
CA GLY A 53 -5.90 -1.21 13.47
C GLY A 53 -7.30 -0.80 13.04
N SER A 54 -7.45 0.47 12.68
CA SER A 54 -8.74 1.01 12.22
C SER A 54 -8.91 0.86 10.72
N SER A 55 -10.15 0.67 10.29
CA SER A 55 -10.53 0.72 8.88
C SER A 55 -10.23 2.08 8.26
N TRP A 56 -10.04 2.12 6.94
CA TRP A 56 -9.85 3.38 6.22
C TRP A 56 -11.00 4.37 6.45
N SER A 57 -12.24 3.90 6.52
CA SER A 57 -13.41 4.75 6.80
C SER A 57 -13.31 5.46 8.14
N GLU A 58 -12.88 4.76 9.19
CA GLU A 58 -12.68 5.34 10.53
C GLU A 58 -11.50 6.32 10.56
N VAL A 59 -10.38 5.95 9.93
CA VAL A 59 -9.20 6.83 9.81
C VAL A 59 -9.58 8.12 9.08
N LYS A 60 -10.23 7.98 7.92
CA LYS A 60 -10.73 9.11 7.12
C LYS A 60 -11.67 9.97 7.95
N GLY A 61 -12.62 9.35 8.67
CA GLY A 61 -13.52 10.03 9.59
C GLY A 61 -12.77 10.88 10.61
N ARG A 62 -11.73 10.33 11.28
CA ARG A 62 -10.89 11.07 12.24
C ARG A 62 -10.12 12.23 11.61
N ILE A 63 -9.65 12.07 10.37
CA ILE A 63 -8.89 13.12 9.67
C ILE A 63 -9.82 14.26 9.24
N THR A 64 -11.00 13.94 8.69
CA THR A 64 -11.93 14.94 8.14
C THR A 64 -12.85 15.56 9.18
N SER A 65 -13.03 14.94 10.35
CA SER A 65 -13.85 15.48 11.46
C SER A 65 -13.12 16.50 12.33
N LYS A 66 -11.81 16.69 12.15
CA LYS A 66 -11.02 17.73 12.82
C LYS A 66 -11.10 19.11 12.13
N VAL A 67 -12.15 19.35 11.35
CA VAL A 67 -12.46 20.65 10.71
C VAL A 67 -13.62 21.29 11.44
#